data_AF-A0A8J2JE18-F1
#
_entry.id   AF-A0A8J2JE18-F1
#
_cell.length_a   1.000
_cell.length_b   1.000
_cell.length_c   1.000
_cell.angle_alpha   90.00
_cell.angle_beta   90.00
_cell.angle_gamma   90.00
#
_symmetry.space_group_name_H-M   'P 1'
#
loop_
_entity.id
_entity.type
_entity.pdbx_description
1 polymer ?
#
loop_
_entity_poly.entity_id
_entity_poly.type
_entity_poly.pdbx_seq_one_letter_code
_entity_poly.pdbx_strand_id
1 'polypeptide(L)' 'MPFISDPQDAVSGSVRNCDGIPMVETYGFRNYLPLSDDTEEFTQSVKNSHVSGNYDLPEGGLDAL' A
#
# COMPACT_ATOMS: atom_id res chain seq x y z
N MET A 1 -4.90 6.14 -15.98
CA MET A 1 -5.66 4.86 -15.88
C MET A 1 -6.81 5.07 -14.90
N PRO A 2 -7.92 4.31 -14.89
CA PRO A 2 -9.08 4.69 -14.07
C PRO A 2 -8.90 4.46 -12.56
N PHE A 3 -8.00 3.56 -12.16
CA PHE A 3 -7.80 3.17 -10.75
C PHE A 3 -6.64 3.92 -10.08
N ILE A 4 -5.61 4.28 -10.86
CA ILE A 4 -4.42 4.99 -10.38
C ILE A 4 -4.15 6.15 -11.34
N SER A 5 -3.70 7.28 -10.78
CA SER A 5 -3.20 8.43 -11.56
C SER A 5 -2.12 8.02 -12.58
N ASP A 6 -1.89 8.85 -13.59
CA ASP A 6 -0.82 8.59 -14.55
C ASP A 6 0.53 8.49 -13.81
N PRO A 7 1.43 7.56 -14.19
CA PRO A 7 2.80 7.54 -13.68
C PRO A 7 3.49 8.91 -13.75
N GLN A 8 3.18 9.74 -14.74
CA GLN A 8 3.72 11.11 -14.84
C GLN A 8 3.21 12.03 -13.71
N ASP A 9 2.01 11.79 -13.17
CA ASP A 9 1.49 12.46 -11.97
C ASP A 9 2.12 11.91 -10.68
N ALA A 10 2.75 10.73 -10.73
CA ALA A 10 3.47 10.09 -9.62
C ALA A 10 4.99 10.39 -9.63
N VAL A 11 5.52 11.01 -10.69
CA VAL A 11 6.96 11.31 -10.88
C VAL A 11 7.46 12.49 -10.05
N SER A 12 6.60 13.27 -9.42
CA SER A 12 7.05 14.17 -8.36
C SER A 12 7.21 13.35 -7.09
N GLY A 13 8.45 13.06 -6.68
CA GLY A 13 8.83 12.33 -5.46
C GLY A 13 8.33 12.92 -4.12
N SER A 14 7.24 13.68 -4.13
CA SER A 14 6.32 13.76 -3.01
C SER A 14 5.56 12.44 -2.90
N VAL A 15 5.92 11.66 -1.88
CA VAL A 15 4.93 11.00 -1.02
C VAL A 15 3.55 11.62 -1.25
N ARG A 16 2.56 10.83 -1.72
CA ARG A 16 1.19 11.33 -1.83
C ARG A 16 0.73 11.65 -0.41
N ASN A 17 0.79 12.93 -0.04
CA ASN A 17 0.34 13.42 1.25
C ASN A 17 -1.17 13.62 1.16
N CYS A 18 -1.94 12.56 1.39
CA CYS A 18 -3.34 12.75 1.80
C CYS A 18 -3.30 13.34 3.21
N ASP A 19 -3.65 14.63 3.34
CA ASP A 19 -3.72 15.33 4.63
C ASP A 19 -2.43 15.27 5.48
N GLY A 20 -1.27 15.22 4.81
CA GLY A 20 0.04 15.14 5.46
C GLY A 20 0.48 13.75 5.91
N ILE A 21 -0.26 12.69 5.54
CA ILE A 21 0.10 11.31 5.82
C ILE A 21 1.05 10.78 4.75
N PRO A 22 2.19 10.20 5.13
CA PRO A 22 3.09 9.64 4.15
C PRO A 22 2.54 8.34 3.55
N MET A 23 2.30 8.35 2.24
CA MET A 23 1.83 7.19 1.47
C MET A 23 2.89 6.65 0.52
N VAL A 24 2.85 5.34 0.30
CA VAL A 24 3.67 4.62 -0.69
C VAL A 24 2.92 4.46 -2.01
N GLU A 25 3.66 4.06 -3.04
CA GLU A 25 3.09 3.73 -4.36
C GLU A 25 2.03 2.63 -4.25
N THR A 26 0.98 2.73 -5.06
CA THR A 26 -0.11 1.75 -5.12
C THR A 26 0.40 0.41 -5.68
N TYR A 27 0.04 -0.69 -5.02
CA TYR A 27 0.35 -2.05 -5.47
C TYR A 27 -0.90 -2.94 -5.34
N GLY A 28 -0.98 -4.03 -6.12
CA GLY A 28 -2.12 -4.97 -6.05
C GLY A 28 -2.05 -5.88 -4.83
N PHE A 29 -0.97 -6.66 -4.71
CA PHE A 29 -0.74 -7.56 -3.57
C PHE A 29 0.75 -7.68 -3.24
N ARG A 30 1.06 -7.80 -1.94
CA ARG A 30 2.40 -8.17 -1.44
C ARG A 30 2.24 -9.02 -0.17
N ASN A 31 2.82 -10.22 -0.18
CA ASN A 31 2.93 -11.02 1.02
C ASN A 31 4.09 -10.51 1.89
N TYR A 32 3.78 -9.81 2.98
CA TYR A 32 4.79 -9.21 3.87
C TYR A 32 5.31 -10.16 4.94
N LEU A 33 4.53 -11.17 5.35
CA LEU A 33 4.84 -12.05 6.47
C LEU A 33 4.39 -13.48 6.14
N PRO A 34 5.34 -14.41 5.90
CA PRO A 34 5.03 -15.84 5.86
C PRO A 34 4.41 -16.33 7.18
N LEU A 35 3.67 -17.44 7.15
CA LEU A 35 3.11 -18.02 8.37
C LEU A 35 4.24 -18.39 9.35
N SER A 36 4.13 -17.88 10.57
CA SER A 36 5.11 -17.99 11.64
C SER A 36 4.37 -18.02 12.98
N ASP A 37 4.86 -18.79 13.95
CA ASP A 37 4.36 -18.78 15.33
C ASP A 37 4.97 -17.63 16.15
N ASP A 38 5.91 -16.87 15.57
CA ASP A 38 6.54 -15.74 16.22
C ASP A 38 5.64 -14.49 16.23
N THR A 39 5.03 -14.23 17.38
CA THR A 39 4.16 -13.05 17.58
C THR A 39 4.89 -11.71 17.55
N GLU A 40 6.20 -11.68 17.82
CA GLU A 40 7.00 -10.47 17.73
C GLU A 40 7.22 -10.09 16.26
N GLU A 41 7.44 -11.08 15.39
CA GLU A 41 7.56 -10.89 13.94
C GLU A 41 6.29 -10.27 13.35
N PHE A 42 5.11 -10.73 13.78
CA PHE A 42 3.83 -10.12 13.43
C PHE A 42 3.75 -8.66 13.89
N THR A 43 4.09 -8.40 15.16
CA THR A 43 4.02 -7.06 15.74
C THR A 43 4.94 -6.08 15.00
N GLN A 44 6.15 -6.51 14.67
CA GLN A 44 7.10 -5.70 13.91
C GLN A 44 6.63 -5.47 12.47
N SER A 45 6.08 -6.50 11.82
CA SER A 45 5.55 -6.42 10.45
C SER A 45 4.40 -5.40 10.34
N VAL A 46 3.47 -5.43 11.30
CA VAL A 46 2.36 -4.48 11.37
C VAL A 46 2.85 -3.06 11.61
N LYS A 47 3.80 -2.85 12.55
CA LYS A 47 4.37 -1.53 12.85
C LYS A 47 5.11 -0.90 11.65
N ASN A 48 5.72 -1.74 10.81
CA ASN A 48 6.48 -1.30 9.65
C ASN A 48 5.63 -1.22 8.36
N SER A 49 4.33 -1.48 8.44
CA SER A 49 3.43 -1.42 7.29
C SER A 49 3.13 0.02 6.90
N HIS A 50 3.07 0.27 5.59
CA HIS A 50 2.83 1.60 5.02
C HIS A 50 1.47 1.67 4.34
N VAL A 51 0.88 2.87 4.30
CA VAL A 51 -0.41 3.12 3.66
C VAL A 51 -0.21 3.45 2.18
N SER A 52 -1.00 2.85 1.29
CA SER A 52 -1.10 3.21 -0.14
C SER A 52 -2.50 3.75 -0.44
N GLY A 53 -2.73 4.23 -1.66
CA GLY A 53 -4.07 4.66 -2.08
C GLY A 53 -4.24 4.72 -3.60
N ASN A 54 -5.48 4.60 -4.02
CA ASN A 54 -6.00 4.59 -5.39
C ASN A 54 -7.10 5.66 -5.54
N TYR A 55 -7.74 5.73 -6.70
CA TYR A 55 -8.70 6.78 -7.06
C TYR A 55 -10.16 6.40 -6.78
N ASP A 56 -10.53 5.16 -7.04
CA ASP A 56 -11.89 4.65 -6.94
C ASP A 56 -12.15 3.93 -5.62
N LEU A 57 -13.42 3.63 -5.33
CA LEU A 57 -13.84 2.97 -4.09
C LEU A 57 -13.73 1.44 -4.10
N PRO A 58 -13.98 0.73 -5.22
CA PRO A 58 -13.74 -0.71 -5.28
C PRO A 58 -12.25 -1.03 -5.27
N GLU A 59 -11.87 -2.02 -4.47
CA GLU A 59 -10.46 -2.43 -4.32
C GLU A 59 -10.17 -3.78 -4.98
N GLY A 60 -8.90 -4.02 -5.30
CA GLY A 60 -8.40 -5.25 -5.93
C GLY A 60 -8.29 -6.47 -5.00
N GLY A 61 -9.07 -6.54 -3.91
CA GLY A 61 -8.93 -7.57 -2.88
C GLY A 61 -9.11 -9.02 -3.36
N LEU A 62 -9.80 -9.23 -4.49
CA LEU A 62 -9.96 -10.57 -5.09
C LEU A 62 -8.68 -11.08 -5.75
N ASP A 63 -7.78 -10.21 -6.19
CA ASP A 63 -6.47 -10.61 -6.74
C ASP A 63 -5.51 -11.08 -5.62
N ALA A 64 -5.81 -10.75 -4.36
CA ALA A 64 -5.00 -11.08 -3.19
C ALA A 64 -5.42 -12.38 -2.46
N LEU A 65 -6.57 -12.96 -2.83
CA LEU A 65 -7.08 -14.23 -2.28
C LEU A 65 -6.43 -15.43 -2.98
#